data_AF-A0A2G8B758-F1
#
_entry.id   AF-A0A2G8B758-F1
#
_cell.length_a   1.000
_cell.length_b   1.000
_cell.length_c   1.000
_cell.angle_alpha   90.00
_cell.angle_beta   90.00
_cell.angle_gamma   90.00
#
_symmetry.space_group_name_H-M   'P 1'
#
loop_
_entity.id
_entity.type
_entity.pdbx_description
1 polymer ?
#
loop_
_entity_poly.entity_id
_entity_poly.type
_entity_poly.pdbx_seq_one_letter_code
_entity_poly.pdbx_strand_id
1 'polypeptide(L)'
;MVNIDDDMQLLTEQIDALKRLGTKHELAEGESYDFSIRWGTALAGRLRRLVHYSTRGLLSDADERRFRSLCDDLRALSDLIDRFELAHPVFTERPPVKAKRHGAGRFASSRRGILRRGRENRSPAT
;
A
#
# COMPACT_ATOMS: atom_id res chain seq x y z
N MET A 1 12.01 23.64 6.32
CA MET A 1 12.14 22.34 6.99
C MET A 1 10.79 21.66 6.93
N VAL A 2 10.74 20.40 6.50
CA VAL A 2 9.48 19.65 6.37
C VAL A 2 9.09 19.04 7.71
N ASN A 3 7.82 19.11 8.09
CA ASN A 3 7.31 18.39 9.26
C ASN A 3 7.11 16.91 8.89
N ILE A 4 7.72 16.01 9.66
CA ILE A 4 7.65 14.56 9.47
C ILE A 4 7.08 13.82 10.68
N ASP A 5 6.70 14.53 11.75
CA ASP A 5 6.34 13.91 13.03
C ASP A 5 5.15 12.95 12.88
N ASP A 6 4.11 13.34 12.14
CA ASP A 6 2.96 12.48 11.86
C ASP A 6 3.33 11.20 11.09
N ASP A 7 4.34 11.29 10.22
CA ASP A 7 4.81 10.14 9.43
C ASP A 7 5.63 9.18 10.24
N MET A 8 6.53 9.73 11.05
CA MET A 8 7.34 9.00 12.01
C MET A 8 6.45 8.31 13.05
N GLN A 9 5.46 9.01 13.58
CA GLN A 9 4.53 8.49 14.56
C GLN A 9 3.76 7.30 13.99
N LEU A 10 3.11 7.45 12.83
CA LEU A 10 2.29 6.36 12.29
C LEU A 10 3.14 5.14 11.92
N LEU A 11 4.35 5.34 11.37
CA LEU A 11 5.25 4.22 11.06
C LEU A 11 5.73 3.51 12.33
N THR A 12 6.02 4.25 13.39
CA THR A 12 6.39 3.68 14.70
C THR A 12 5.23 2.87 15.28
N GLU A 13 4.00 3.38 15.22
CA GLU A 13 2.81 2.66 15.67
C GLU A 13 2.60 1.35 14.89
N GLN A 14 2.84 1.35 13.57
CA GLN A 14 2.74 0.15 12.75
C GLN A 14 3.85 -0.86 13.05
N ILE A 15 5.08 -0.41 13.35
CA ILE A 15 6.20 -1.24 13.81
C ILE A 15 5.84 -1.92 15.14
N ASP A 16 5.31 -1.16 16.10
CA ASP A 16 4.93 -1.71 17.40
C ASP A 16 3.75 -2.68 17.30
N ALA A 17 2.80 -2.40 16.40
CA ALA A 17 1.73 -3.33 16.09
C ALA A 17 2.26 -4.63 15.49
N LEU A 18 3.23 -4.57 14.57
CA LEU A 18 3.87 -5.77 14.01
C LEU A 18 4.63 -6.57 15.07
N LYS A 19 5.39 -5.89 15.95
CA LYS A 19 6.07 -6.53 17.09
C LYS A 19 5.08 -7.26 17.99
N ARG A 20 3.94 -6.63 18.31
CA ARG A 20 2.86 -7.26 19.08
C ARG A 20 2.23 -8.44 18.36
N LEU A 21 1.98 -8.34 17.05
CA LEU A 21 1.50 -9.47 16.25
C LEU A 21 2.49 -10.64 16.27
N GLY A 22 3.79 -10.38 16.20
CA GLY A 22 4.84 -11.39 16.27
C GLY A 22 4.90 -12.18 17.58
N THR A 23 4.33 -11.63 18.68
CA THR A 23 4.20 -12.36 19.96
C THR A 23 2.99 -13.30 20.02
N LYS A 24 2.02 -13.16 19.11
CA LYS A 24 0.85 -14.06 19.05
C LYS A 24 1.23 -15.33 18.28
N HIS A 25 0.81 -16.49 18.79
CA HIS A 25 1.07 -17.79 18.14
C HIS A 25 0.12 -18.05 16.96
N GLU A 26 -1.13 -17.58 17.07
CA GLU A 26 -2.14 -17.67 16.01
C GLU A 26 -2.83 -16.31 15.85
N LEU A 27 -3.03 -15.90 14.58
CA LEU A 27 -3.79 -14.70 14.23
C LEU A 27 -5.13 -15.12 13.62
N ALA A 28 -6.19 -14.40 13.99
CA ALA A 28 -7.43 -14.49 13.24
C ALA A 28 -7.20 -13.95 11.82
N GLU A 29 -7.65 -14.68 10.81
CA GLU A 29 -7.40 -14.39 9.38
C GLU A 29 -7.79 -12.95 8.99
N GLY A 30 -8.89 -12.44 9.54
CA GLY A 30 -9.34 -11.05 9.35
C GLY A 30 -8.39 -10.00 9.92
N GLU A 31 -7.77 -10.24 11.08
CA GLU A 31 -6.82 -9.30 11.69
C GLU A 31 -5.54 -9.18 10.87
N SER A 32 -5.05 -10.30 10.32
CA SER A 32 -3.84 -10.33 9.49
C SER A 32 -4.07 -9.57 8.17
N TYR A 33 -5.21 -9.80 7.52
CA TYR A 33 -5.54 -9.10 6.28
C TYR A 33 -5.65 -7.59 6.47
N ASP A 34 -6.40 -7.13 7.48
CA ASP A 34 -6.55 -5.70 7.76
C ASP A 34 -5.21 -5.04 8.14
N PHE A 35 -4.35 -5.78 8.85
CA PHE A 35 -3.00 -5.31 9.14
C PHE A 35 -2.15 -5.18 7.87
N SER A 36 -2.18 -6.18 6.97
CA SER A 36 -1.43 -6.16 5.73
C SER A 36 -1.76 -4.95 4.85
N ILE A 37 -3.04 -4.56 4.78
CA ILE A 37 -3.49 -3.39 4.02
C ILE A 37 -2.96 -2.10 4.65
N ARG A 38 -3.08 -1.94 5.98
CA ARG A 38 -2.57 -0.75 6.69
C ARG A 38 -1.05 -0.64 6.58
N TRP A 39 -0.36 -1.76 6.73
CA TRP A 39 1.10 -1.86 6.57
C TRP A 39 1.54 -1.42 5.17
N GLY A 40 0.97 -2.00 4.13
CA GLY A 40 1.28 -1.64 2.74
C GLY A 40 1.00 -0.16 2.44
N THR A 41 -0.10 0.39 2.96
CA THR A 41 -0.46 1.81 2.78
C THR A 41 0.54 2.73 3.49
N ALA A 42 0.95 2.39 4.71
CA ALA A 42 1.95 3.17 5.46
C ALA A 42 3.30 3.20 4.73
N LEU A 43 3.75 2.06 4.19
CA LEU A 43 4.99 1.98 3.42
C LEU A 43 4.91 2.74 2.08
N ALA A 44 3.83 2.54 1.31
CA ALA A 44 3.67 3.15 0.00
C ALA A 44 3.42 4.66 0.04
N GLY A 45 2.89 5.18 1.16
CA GLY A 45 2.64 6.61 1.34
C GLY A 45 3.73 7.29 2.17
N ARG A 46 3.77 6.95 3.46
CA ARG A 46 4.52 7.70 4.47
C ARG A 46 6.02 7.40 4.39
N LEU A 47 6.39 6.11 4.36
CA LEU A 47 7.82 5.75 4.26
C LEU A 47 8.42 6.32 2.97
N ARG A 48 7.72 6.21 1.84
CA ARG A 48 8.19 6.79 0.57
C ARG A 48 8.39 8.30 0.64
N ARG A 49 7.52 9.03 1.34
CA ARG A 49 7.68 10.47 1.55
C ARG A 49 8.90 10.80 2.42
N LEU A 50 9.17 10.02 3.46
CA LEU A 50 10.37 10.20 4.29
C LEU A 50 11.66 9.91 3.51
N VAL A 51 11.69 8.82 2.74
CA VAL A 51 12.80 8.49 1.83
C VAL A 51 13.06 9.65 0.86
N HIS A 52 11.99 10.26 0.32
CA HIS A 52 12.10 11.40 -0.56
C HIS A 52 12.76 12.61 0.10
N TYR A 53 12.35 12.93 1.33
CA TYR A 53 12.90 14.06 2.06
C TYR A 53 14.36 13.84 2.48
N SER A 54 14.70 12.64 2.96
CA SER A 54 16.09 12.26 3.29
C SER A 54 16.99 12.33 2.06
N THR A 55 16.58 11.75 0.93
CA THR A 55 17.36 11.76 -0.32
C THR A 55 17.61 13.18 -0.85
N ARG A 56 16.69 14.11 -0.61
CA ARG A 56 16.81 15.52 -0.99
C ARG A 56 17.49 16.40 0.06
N GLY A 57 17.91 15.85 1.20
CA GLY A 57 18.50 16.62 2.30
C GLY A 57 17.55 17.64 2.93
N LEU A 58 16.24 17.34 2.94
CA LEU A 58 15.20 18.23 3.47
C LEU A 58 14.93 18.03 4.97
N LEU A 59 15.48 16.97 5.56
CA LEU A 59 15.40 16.66 6.98
C LEU A 59 16.46 17.43 7.77
N SER A 60 16.15 17.81 9.00
CA SER A 60 17.21 18.26 9.93
C SER A 60 18.11 17.11 10.34
N ASP A 61 19.29 17.41 10.88
CA ASP A 61 20.18 16.38 11.42
C ASP A 61 19.51 15.50 12.50
N ALA A 62 18.61 16.09 13.29
CA ALA A 62 17.85 15.36 14.30
C ALA A 62 16.85 14.39 13.67
N ASP A 63 16.13 14.86 12.66
CA ASP A 63 15.14 14.05 11.93
C ASP A 63 15.80 12.98 11.07
N GLU A 64 16.96 13.27 10.48
CA GLU A 64 17.75 12.30 9.72
C GLU A 64 18.26 11.17 10.63
N ARG A 65 18.64 11.47 11.89
CA ARG A 65 18.97 10.44 12.88
C ARG A 65 17.75 9.58 13.23
N ARG A 66 16.59 10.21 13.48
CA ARG A 66 15.35 9.49 13.78
C ARG A 66 14.91 8.60 12.62
N PHE A 67 14.96 9.12 11.39
CA PHE A 67 14.60 8.38 10.18
C PHE A 67 15.52 7.18 9.95
N ARG A 68 16.84 7.33 10.17
CA ARG A 68 17.77 6.19 10.10
C ARG A 68 17.44 5.11 11.13
N SER A 69 17.16 5.49 12.38
CA SER A 69 16.73 4.55 13.42
C SER A 69 15.47 3.79 13.01
N LEU A 70 14.48 4.49 12.44
CA LEU A 70 13.26 3.86 11.93
C LEU A 70 13.55 2.85 10.81
N CYS A 71 14.49 3.16 9.91
CA CYS A 71 14.90 2.23 8.85
C CYS A 71 15.57 0.97 9.43
N ASP A 72 16.37 1.10 10.48
CA ASP A 72 17.00 -0.03 11.15
C ASP A 72 15.96 -0.89 11.88
N ASP A 73 14.99 -0.27 12.55
CA ASP A 73 13.85 -0.99 13.14
C ASP A 73 13.05 -1.77 12.09
N LEU A 74 12.77 -1.16 10.93
CA LEU A 74 12.07 -1.81 9.83
C LEU A 74 12.86 -2.99 9.25
N ARG A 75 14.20 -2.90 9.17
CA ARG A 75 15.05 -4.01 8.72
C ARG A 75 15.07 -5.15 9.73
N ALA A 76 15.12 -4.85 11.02
CA ALA A 76 15.09 -5.84 12.08
C ALA A 76 13.79 -6.67 12.10
N LEU A 77 12.72 -6.17 11.47
CA LEU A 77 11.44 -6.84 11.37
C LEU A 77 11.29 -7.75 10.13
N SER A 78 12.34 -7.96 9.33
CA SER A 78 12.25 -8.76 8.09
C SER A 78 11.63 -10.13 8.33
N ASP A 79 12.07 -10.86 9.36
CA ASP A 79 11.54 -12.20 9.65
C ASP A 79 10.04 -12.21 9.97
N LEU A 80 9.53 -11.15 10.61
CA LEU A 80 8.10 -11.00 10.88
C LEU A 80 7.33 -10.60 9.62
N ILE A 81 7.92 -9.73 8.79
CA ILE A 81 7.36 -9.35 7.49
C ILE A 81 7.21 -10.59 6.60
N ASP A 82 8.24 -11.45 6.55
CA ASP A 82 8.23 -12.70 5.80
C ASP A 82 7.19 -13.68 6.37
N ARG A 83 7.15 -13.86 7.70
CA ARG A 83 6.21 -14.76 8.38
C ARG A 83 4.74 -14.42 8.11
N PHE A 84 4.42 -13.13 8.04
CA PHE A 84 3.06 -12.65 7.82
C PHE A 84 2.81 -12.24 6.36
N GLU A 85 3.72 -12.57 5.44
CA GLU A 85 3.64 -12.26 4.00
C GLU A 85 3.33 -10.78 3.71
N LEU A 86 3.93 -9.88 4.49
CA LEU A 86 3.72 -8.45 4.41
C LEU A 86 4.59 -7.80 3.34
N ALA A 87 4.18 -6.61 2.89
CA ALA A 87 4.98 -5.83 1.95
C ALA A 87 6.33 -5.40 2.56
N HIS A 88 7.44 -5.58 1.83
CA HIS A 88 8.76 -5.14 2.30
C HIS A 88 8.96 -3.62 2.17
N PRO A 89 9.63 -2.98 3.16
CA PRO A 89 9.99 -1.58 3.08
C PRO A 89 11.03 -1.32 1.98
N VAL A 90 10.84 -0.25 1.20
CA VAL A 90 11.77 0.18 0.15
C VAL A 90 12.40 1.51 0.58
N PHE A 91 13.70 1.49 0.85
CA PHE A 91 14.47 2.63 1.36
C PHE A 91 15.13 3.49 0.26
N THR A 92 14.72 3.32 -0.99
CA THR A 92 15.32 4.02 -2.14
C THR A 92 14.25 4.77 -2.91
N GLU A 93 14.58 5.92 -3.51
CA GLU A 93 13.72 6.64 -4.46
C GLU A 93 13.54 5.90 -5.81
N ARG A 94 13.56 4.57 -5.82
CA ARG A 94 13.22 3.84 -7.03
C ARG A 94 11.76 4.14 -7.38
N PRO A 95 11.46 4.57 -8.62
CA PRO A 95 10.08 4.67 -9.06
C PRO A 95 9.42 3.30 -8.87
N PRO A 96 8.18 3.24 -8.38
CA PRO A 96 7.54 1.98 -8.06
C PRO A 96 7.54 1.10 -9.30
N VAL A 97 7.91 -0.17 -9.14
CA VAL A 97 7.59 -1.18 -10.15
C VAL A 97 6.09 -1.07 -10.41
N LYS A 98 5.72 -0.69 -11.63
CA LYS A 98 4.31 -0.54 -12.01
C LYS A 98 3.62 -1.84 -11.63
N ALA A 99 2.66 -1.78 -10.70
CA ALA A 99 1.83 -2.93 -10.40
C ALA A 99 1.26 -3.43 -11.74
N LYS A 100 1.62 -4.66 -12.13
CA LYS A 100 1.02 -5.30 -13.29
C LYS A 100 -0.46 -5.44 -12.95
N ARG A 101 -1.29 -4.62 -13.58
CA ARG A 101 -2.75 -4.69 -13.43
C ARG A 101 -3.15 -6.12 -13.77
N HIS A 102 -3.51 -6.92 -12.79
CA HIS A 102 -4.26 -8.16 -13.01
C HIS A 102 -5.70 -7.77 -13.35
N GLY A 103 -5.86 -7.17 -14.55
CA GLY A 103 -7.14 -6.79 -15.11
C GLY A 103 -7.51 -7.75 -16.24
N ALA A 104 -8.59 -8.50 -16.00
CA ALA A 104 -9.43 -9.15 -17.00
C ALA A 104 -8.84 -10.33 -17.79
N GLY A 105 -8.81 -11.50 -17.14
CA GLY A 105 -8.75 -12.79 -17.81
C GLY A 105 -9.88 -13.71 -17.34
N ARG A 106 -10.89 -13.91 -18.21
CA ARG A 106 -11.84 -15.04 -18.25
C ARG A 106 -13.07 -14.99 -17.33
N PHE A 107 -14.09 -14.24 -17.76
CA PHE A 107 -15.45 -14.79 -17.78
C PHE A 107 -15.93 -14.83 -19.24
N ALA A 108 -15.52 -15.88 -19.94
CA ALA A 108 -16.15 -16.30 -21.17
C ALA A 108 -17.43 -17.06 -20.81
N SER A 109 -18.57 -16.38 -20.86
CA SER A 109 -19.88 -17.05 -20.98
C SER A 109 -20.62 -16.44 -22.15
N SER A 110 -20.42 -17.08 -23.28
CA SER A 110 -21.28 -17.01 -24.45
C SER A 110 -22.71 -17.39 -24.08
N ARG A 111 -23.69 -16.56 -24.44
CA ARG A 111 -24.97 -17.02 -25.01
C ARG A 111 -25.70 -15.88 -25.75
N ARG A 112 -25.47 -15.88 -27.07
CA ARG A 112 -26.39 -15.62 -28.20
C ARG A 112 -27.76 -14.99 -27.91
N GLY A 113 -28.12 -13.98 -28.72
CA GLY A 113 -29.51 -13.57 -28.94
C GLY A 113 -29.66 -12.38 -29.89
N ILE A 114 -29.50 -12.61 -31.19
CA ILE A 114 -29.86 -11.70 -32.29
C ILE A 114 -31.37 -11.44 -32.30
N LEU A 115 -31.82 -10.19 -32.48
CA LEU A 115 -32.85 -9.89 -33.49
C LEU A 115 -32.83 -8.42 -33.95
N ARG A 116 -32.72 -8.28 -35.27
CA ARG A 116 -32.99 -7.09 -36.09
C ARG A 116 -34.46 -6.65 -36.01
N ARG A 117 -34.70 -5.44 -36.52
CA ARG A 117 -35.93 -4.90 -37.18
C ARG A 117 -36.70 -3.93 -36.27
N GLY A 118 -37.10 -2.73 -36.68
CA GLY A 118 -37.07 -2.01 -37.95
C GLY A 118 -37.78 -0.66 -37.75
N ARG A 119 -37.54 0.28 -38.67
CA ARG A 119 -38.25 1.56 -38.86
C ARG A 119 -39.77 1.47 -38.60
N GLU A 120 -40.36 2.48 -37.96
CA GLU A 120 -41.29 3.41 -38.62
C GLU A 120 -41.58 4.69 -37.81
N ASN A 121 -41.92 5.73 -38.57
CA ASN A 121 -42.18 7.12 -38.24
C ASN A 121 -43.32 7.36 -37.24
N ARG A 122 -43.32 8.54 -36.59
CA ARG A 122 -44.32 9.63 -36.81
C ARG A 122 -44.02 10.86 -35.93
N SER A 123 -43.88 12.00 -36.58
CA SER A 123 -44.24 13.34 -36.07
C SER A 123 -45.60 13.72 -36.74
N PRO A 124 -46.29 14.85 -36.44
CA PRO A 124 -45.88 16.01 -35.65
C PRO A 124 -46.97 16.60 -34.72
N ALA A 125 -46.65 17.79 -34.22
CA ALA A 125 -47.40 18.73 -33.39
C ALA A 125 -48.85 19.03 -33.83
N THR A 126 -49.62 19.43 -32.81
CA THR A 126 -50.56 20.56 -32.82
C THR A 126 -50.57 21.18 -31.43
#